data_AF-A0AAN1LD10-F1
#
_entry.id   AF-A0AAN1LD10-F1
#
_cell.length_a   1.000
_cell.length_b   1.000
_cell.length_c   1.000
_cell.angle_alpha   90.00
_cell.angle_beta   90.00
_cell.angle_gamma   90.00
#
_symmetry.space_group_name_H-M   'P 1'
#
loop_
_entity.id
_entity.type
_entity.pdbx_description
1 polymer ?
#
loop_
_entity_poly.entity_id
_entity_poly.type
_entity_poly.pdbx_seq_one_letter_code
_entity_poly.pdbx_strand_id
1 'polypeptide(L)'
;MFKRTFFLSAAAAAGLLAPAAPVQAQGFDMDCKVILCMAGGFPSDCGDAYRYMIDRITRFPKPLPPFGICSQDDGTPYRAVDAPYAYLQRNTPAGWDCPDTHRLYFRQNGDRDRSNNITTFCYTHTTTTRGRGRDEPDQVVFHGRIPANHVNFQVQVTVEPGTPDSYTSPLYRLNYSTGYVDPAIGG
;
A
#
# COMPACT_ATOMS: atom_id res chain seq x y z
N MET A 1 -8.58 -10.95 47.52
CA MET A 1 -8.24 -11.27 46.11
C MET A 1 -9.40 -10.83 45.23
N PHE A 2 -9.28 -9.67 44.57
CA PHE A 2 -10.34 -9.12 43.70
C PHE A 2 -10.00 -9.46 42.24
N LYS A 3 -10.86 -10.23 41.58
CA LYS A 3 -10.71 -10.69 40.19
C LYS A 3 -11.45 -9.69 39.29
N ARG A 4 -10.72 -8.83 38.57
CA ARG A 4 -11.30 -7.89 37.59
C ARG A 4 -11.31 -8.54 36.21
N THR A 5 -12.48 -8.99 35.78
CA THR A 5 -12.79 -9.38 34.40
C THR A 5 -12.94 -8.14 33.53
N PHE A 6 -12.03 -7.95 32.58
CA PHE A 6 -12.13 -6.92 31.53
C PHE A 6 -12.98 -7.46 30.38
N PHE A 7 -14.11 -6.82 30.12
CA PHE A 7 -14.84 -6.93 28.85
C PHE A 7 -14.16 -6.01 27.83
N LEU A 8 -13.77 -6.54 26.68
CA LEU A 8 -13.31 -5.75 25.53
C LEU A 8 -14.35 -5.89 24.41
N SER A 9 -15.13 -4.83 24.26
CA SER A 9 -16.08 -4.64 23.17
C SER A 9 -15.34 -4.52 21.83
N ALA A 10 -15.77 -5.30 20.84
CA ALA A 10 -15.34 -5.16 19.46
C ALA A 10 -15.94 -3.88 18.86
N ALA A 11 -15.08 -2.90 18.53
CA ALA A 11 -15.46 -1.77 17.70
C ALA A 11 -15.31 -2.17 16.23
N ALA A 12 -16.43 -2.30 15.52
CA ALA A 12 -16.48 -2.47 14.09
C ALA A 12 -16.02 -1.16 13.41
N ALA A 13 -14.87 -1.19 12.74
CA ALA A 13 -14.43 -0.10 11.87
C ALA A 13 -15.19 -0.19 10.55
N ALA A 14 -16.23 0.64 10.40
CA ALA A 14 -16.88 0.89 9.13
C ALA A 14 -15.88 1.63 8.22
N GLY A 15 -15.51 1.02 7.09
CA GLY A 15 -14.73 1.66 6.05
C GLY A 15 -15.53 2.80 5.43
N LEU A 16 -15.20 4.03 5.80
CA LEU A 16 -15.66 5.23 5.13
C LEU A 16 -14.96 5.29 3.76
N LEU A 17 -15.75 5.26 2.69
CA LEU A 17 -15.36 5.81 1.39
C LEU A 17 -15.08 7.31 1.63
N ALA A 18 -13.82 7.65 1.90
CA ALA A 18 -13.42 9.03 2.03
C ALA A 18 -13.51 9.67 0.63
N PRO A 19 -14.31 10.74 0.43
CA PRO A 19 -14.14 11.58 -0.76
C PRO A 19 -12.70 12.07 -0.78
N ALA A 20 -12.10 12.21 -1.96
CA ALA A 20 -10.81 12.88 -2.11
C ALA A 20 -10.87 14.18 -1.30
N ALA A 21 -10.09 14.26 -0.22
CA ALA A 21 -10.05 15.45 0.59
C ALA A 21 -9.72 16.63 -0.34
N PRO A 22 -10.36 17.79 -0.17
CA PRO A 22 -9.96 18.97 -0.93
C PRO A 22 -8.49 19.18 -0.62
N VAL A 23 -7.64 18.99 -1.63
CA VAL A 23 -6.24 19.40 -1.54
C VAL A 23 -6.31 20.88 -1.21
N GLN A 24 -5.97 21.24 0.03
CA GLN A 24 -5.78 22.63 0.42
C GLN A 24 -4.59 23.13 -0.41
N ALA A 25 -4.87 23.59 -1.63
CA ALA A 25 -3.86 24.07 -2.57
C ALA A 25 -3.31 25.46 -2.16
N GLN A 26 -3.54 25.86 -0.91
CA GLN A 26 -3.04 27.08 -0.28
C GLN A 26 -1.63 26.75 0.21
N GLY A 27 -0.59 27.01 -0.59
CA GLY A 27 0.81 26.71 -0.26
C GLY A 27 1.63 26.05 -1.37
N PHE A 28 1.01 25.76 -2.50
CA PHE A 28 1.64 25.15 -3.67
C PHE A 28 1.74 26.16 -4.82
N ASP A 29 2.87 26.11 -5.54
CA ASP A 29 3.06 26.98 -6.69
C ASP A 29 1.95 26.75 -7.75
N MET A 30 1.72 27.74 -8.61
CA MET A 30 0.62 27.66 -9.58
C MET A 30 0.69 26.45 -10.52
N ASP A 31 1.89 25.92 -10.83
CA ASP A 31 2.04 24.72 -11.65
C ASP A 31 1.63 23.48 -10.85
N CYS A 32 2.05 23.39 -9.59
CA CYS A 32 1.66 22.32 -8.68
C CYS A 32 0.15 22.32 -8.39
N LYS A 33 -0.42 23.50 -8.15
CA LYS A 33 -1.86 23.69 -7.98
C LYS A 33 -2.65 23.24 -9.21
N VAL A 34 -2.18 23.51 -10.42
CA VAL A 34 -2.83 23.02 -11.64
C VAL A 34 -2.78 21.50 -11.72
N ILE A 35 -1.63 20.88 -11.44
CA ILE A 35 -1.48 19.41 -11.46
C ILE A 35 -2.49 18.76 -10.50
N LEU A 36 -2.59 19.28 -9.28
CA LEU A 36 -3.48 18.75 -8.24
C LEU A 36 -4.96 19.00 -8.59
N CYS A 37 -5.32 20.20 -9.03
CA CYS A 37 -6.69 20.55 -9.42
C CYS A 37 -7.14 19.81 -10.69
N MET A 38 -6.25 19.56 -11.64
CA MET A 38 -6.55 18.80 -12.86
C MET A 38 -6.86 17.34 -12.53
N ALA A 39 -6.14 16.72 -11.59
CA ALA A 39 -6.44 15.37 -11.12
C ALA A 39 -7.85 15.27 -10.50
N GLY A 40 -8.32 16.34 -9.85
CA GLY A 40 -9.67 16.47 -9.30
C GLY A 40 -10.74 17.02 -10.27
N GLY A 41 -10.40 17.34 -11.52
CA GLY A 41 -11.34 17.88 -12.51
C GLY A 41 -11.75 19.35 -12.31
N PHE A 42 -10.89 20.17 -11.67
CA PHE A 42 -11.13 21.59 -11.33
C PHE A 42 -12.40 21.83 -10.49
N PRO A 43 -12.42 21.38 -9.22
CA PRO A 43 -13.49 21.71 -8.27
C PRO A 43 -13.63 23.23 -8.03
N SER A 44 -14.68 23.66 -7.32
CA SER A 44 -15.07 25.08 -7.19
C SER A 44 -13.99 26.02 -6.62
N ASP A 45 -13.04 25.48 -5.87
CA ASP A 45 -11.90 26.17 -5.26
C ASP A 45 -10.65 26.25 -6.17
N CYS A 46 -10.68 25.62 -7.34
CA CYS A 46 -9.58 25.55 -8.31
C CYS A 46 -9.72 26.54 -9.50
N GLY A 47 -10.57 27.57 -9.37
CA GLY A 47 -10.89 28.47 -10.48
C GLY A 47 -9.73 29.34 -10.99
N ASP A 48 -8.75 29.63 -10.14
CA ASP A 48 -7.50 30.31 -10.51
C ASP A 48 -6.53 29.39 -11.24
N ALA A 49 -6.41 28.13 -10.81
CA ALA A 49 -5.63 27.08 -11.46
C ALA A 49 -6.13 26.81 -12.89
N TYR A 50 -7.45 26.71 -13.06
CA TYR A 50 -8.06 26.55 -14.39
C TYR A 50 -7.71 27.73 -15.32
N ARG A 51 -7.90 28.97 -14.84
CA ARG A 51 -7.55 30.17 -15.62
C ARG A 51 -6.07 30.20 -16.00
N TYR A 52 -5.21 29.86 -15.05
CA TYR A 52 -3.77 29.78 -15.28
C TYR A 52 -3.39 28.74 -16.33
N MET A 53 -4.00 27.54 -16.30
CA MET A 53 -3.82 26.53 -17.34
C MET A 53 -4.25 27.05 -18.71
N ILE A 54 -5.46 27.62 -18.81
CA ILE A 54 -5.99 28.15 -20.07
C ILE A 54 -5.10 29.26 -20.63
N ASP A 55 -4.63 30.18 -19.79
CA ASP A 55 -3.73 31.27 -20.20
C ASP A 55 -2.39 30.75 -20.74
N ARG A 56 -1.88 29.63 -20.21
CA ARG A 56 -0.63 29.01 -20.72
C ARG A 56 -0.82 28.38 -22.10
N ILE A 57 -1.92 27.65 -22.31
CA ILE A 57 -2.17 26.92 -23.57
C ILE A 57 -2.69 27.84 -24.69
N THR A 58 -3.41 28.91 -24.35
CA THR A 58 -3.99 29.84 -25.33
C THR A 58 -3.07 31.01 -25.67
N ARG A 59 -1.90 31.12 -25.02
CA ARG A 59 -0.94 32.18 -25.31
C ARG A 59 -0.41 32.08 -26.75
N PHE A 60 -0.62 33.14 -27.51
CA PHE A 60 -0.15 33.29 -28.88
C PHE A 60 0.92 34.40 -28.95
N PRO A 61 2.01 34.26 -29.74
CA PRO A 61 2.30 33.20 -30.71
C PRO A 61 3.00 31.96 -30.14
N LYS A 62 3.39 31.99 -28.86
CA LYS A 62 4.10 30.89 -28.20
C LYS A 62 3.37 30.52 -26.90
N PRO A 63 2.71 29.36 -26.85
CA PRO A 63 2.25 28.77 -25.61
C PRO A 63 3.40 28.68 -24.61
N LEU A 64 3.09 28.85 -23.31
CA LEU A 64 4.09 28.66 -22.27
C LEU A 64 4.48 27.16 -22.19
N PRO A 65 5.69 26.82 -21.74
CA PRO A 65 6.11 25.43 -21.50
C PRO A 65 5.10 24.66 -20.63
N PRO A 66 5.15 23.32 -20.59
CA PRO A 66 4.33 22.53 -19.66
C PRO A 66 4.60 22.91 -18.19
N PHE A 67 3.69 22.49 -17.30
CA PHE A 67 3.80 22.72 -15.85
C PHE A 67 5.11 22.15 -15.31
N GLY A 68 5.78 22.91 -14.43
CA GLY A 68 6.97 22.48 -13.72
C GLY A 68 6.72 21.33 -12.74
N ILE A 69 7.76 20.96 -12.00
CA ILE A 69 7.64 19.97 -10.91
C ILE A 69 6.80 20.56 -9.77
N CYS A 70 5.98 19.72 -9.12
CA CYS A 70 5.20 20.14 -7.96
C CYS A 70 6.13 20.55 -6.81
N SER A 71 6.17 21.84 -6.48
CA SER A 71 6.94 22.39 -5.36
C SER A 71 6.03 23.24 -4.46
N GLN A 72 6.49 23.51 -3.25
CA GLN A 72 5.85 24.52 -2.41
C GLN A 72 6.06 25.92 -3.00
N ASP A 73 5.25 26.90 -2.56
CA ASP A 73 5.37 28.31 -2.99
C ASP A 73 6.77 28.93 -2.77
N ASP A 74 7.56 28.35 -1.85
CA ASP A 74 8.94 28.74 -1.55
C ASP A 74 10.00 28.03 -2.44
N GLY A 75 9.55 27.24 -3.42
CA GLY A 75 10.41 26.48 -4.33
C GLY A 75 11.06 25.23 -3.72
N THR A 76 10.71 24.88 -2.48
CA THR A 76 11.18 23.65 -1.83
C THR A 76 10.32 22.46 -2.26
N PRO A 77 10.90 21.24 -2.33
CA PRO A 77 10.09 20.05 -2.52
C PRO A 77 9.09 19.92 -1.37
N TYR A 78 7.86 19.50 -1.69
CA TYR A 78 6.86 19.18 -0.67
C TYR A 78 7.42 18.09 0.25
N ARG A 79 7.63 18.43 1.53
CA ARG A 79 8.35 17.61 2.52
C ARG A 79 7.46 16.99 3.59
N ALA A 80 6.16 17.27 3.57
CA ALA A 80 5.19 16.67 4.48
C ALA A 80 4.78 15.27 4.02
N VAL A 81 5.75 14.43 3.68
CA VAL A 81 5.54 13.03 3.26
C VAL A 81 6.51 12.14 4.01
N ASP A 82 5.98 11.14 4.70
CA ASP A 82 6.74 10.00 5.21
C ASP A 82 6.44 8.78 4.33
N ALA A 83 7.47 8.11 3.83
CA ALA A 83 7.32 7.00 2.88
C ALA A 83 8.24 5.83 3.26
N PRO A 84 8.00 5.16 4.40
CA PRO A 84 8.76 3.97 4.76
C PRO A 84 8.63 2.91 3.67
N TYR A 85 9.79 2.42 3.21
CA TYR A 85 9.89 1.34 2.23
C TYR A 85 10.88 0.28 2.68
N ALA A 86 10.70 -0.95 2.20
CA ALA A 86 11.65 -2.04 2.43
C ALA A 86 11.75 -2.96 1.23
N TYR A 87 12.96 -3.45 0.98
CA TYR A 87 13.20 -4.56 0.06
C TYR A 87 12.94 -5.88 0.77
N LEU A 88 12.17 -6.74 0.12
CA LEU A 88 11.72 -8.00 0.70
C LEU A 88 12.52 -9.15 0.10
N GLN A 89 13.08 -9.98 0.98
CA GLN A 89 13.91 -11.10 0.56
C GLN A 89 13.06 -12.36 0.40
N ARG A 90 13.31 -13.10 -0.69
CA ARG A 90 12.61 -14.35 -1.01
C ARG A 90 12.68 -15.39 0.11
N ASN A 91 13.78 -15.44 0.85
CA ASN A 91 14.03 -16.37 1.95
C ASN A 91 13.41 -15.92 3.29
N THR A 92 12.55 -14.91 3.29
CA THR A 92 11.80 -14.47 4.46
C THR A 92 10.30 -14.61 4.21
N PRO A 93 9.47 -14.88 5.24
CA PRO A 93 8.01 -14.88 5.08
C PRO A 93 7.48 -13.55 4.52
N ALA A 94 8.12 -12.43 4.84
CA ALA A 94 7.75 -11.11 4.35
C ALA A 94 7.94 -10.94 2.83
N GLY A 95 8.70 -11.81 2.15
CA GLY A 95 8.82 -11.84 0.69
C GLY A 95 7.66 -12.52 -0.04
N TRP A 96 6.60 -12.90 0.68
CA TRP A 96 5.48 -13.64 0.12
C TRP A 96 4.15 -13.06 0.58
N ASP A 97 3.21 -13.06 -0.36
CA ASP A 97 1.90 -12.47 -0.21
C ASP A 97 0.81 -13.50 -0.52
N CYS A 98 -0.27 -13.42 0.25
CA CYS A 98 -1.43 -14.29 0.18
C CYS A 98 -2.68 -13.43 0.23
N PRO A 99 -3.77 -13.80 -0.49
CA PRO A 99 -5.06 -13.13 -0.32
C PRO A 99 -5.51 -13.15 1.14
N ASP A 100 -6.30 -12.17 1.56
CA ASP A 100 -6.82 -12.05 2.94
C ASP A 100 -7.55 -13.30 3.45
N THR A 101 -8.10 -14.10 2.54
CA THR A 101 -8.81 -15.36 2.85
C THR A 101 -7.88 -16.54 3.12
N HIS A 102 -6.56 -16.37 2.95
CA HIS A 102 -5.57 -17.43 3.06
C HIS A 102 -4.43 -17.07 4.01
N ARG A 103 -3.85 -18.10 4.61
CA ARG A 103 -2.68 -18.03 5.48
C ARG A 103 -1.45 -18.49 4.71
N LEU A 104 -0.31 -17.85 4.95
CA LEU A 104 0.97 -18.24 4.36
C LEU A 104 1.53 -19.49 5.07
N TYR A 105 1.87 -20.52 4.29
CA TYR A 105 2.83 -21.54 4.68
C TYR A 105 4.20 -21.14 4.15
N PHE A 106 5.20 -21.09 5.03
CA PHE A 106 6.58 -20.80 4.68
C PHE A 106 7.49 -21.79 5.40
N ARG A 107 8.29 -22.54 4.64
CA ARG A 107 9.36 -23.38 5.19
C ARG A 107 10.63 -23.17 4.38
N GLN A 108 11.69 -22.81 5.09
CA GLN A 108 13.04 -22.81 4.55
C GLN A 108 13.67 -24.19 4.81
N ASN A 109 13.96 -24.95 3.76
CA ASN A 109 14.67 -26.22 3.88
C ASN A 109 16.18 -25.92 3.88
N GLY A 110 16.83 -26.13 5.02
CA GLY A 110 18.24 -25.82 5.18
C GLY A 110 19.11 -27.04 4.93
N ASP A 111 19.83 -27.04 3.80
CA ASP A 111 21.12 -27.74 3.71
C ASP A 111 22.20 -26.66 3.53
N ARG A 112 23.27 -26.77 4.32
CA ARG A 112 24.17 -25.67 4.70
C ARG A 112 24.95 -24.99 3.57
N ASP A 113 24.83 -25.40 2.31
CA ASP A 113 25.73 -24.91 1.26
C ASP A 113 25.07 -24.38 -0.02
N ARG A 114 23.74 -24.47 -0.22
CA ARG A 114 23.07 -23.81 -1.37
C ARG A 114 21.67 -23.31 -1.03
N SER A 115 21.61 -22.05 -0.61
CA SER A 115 20.64 -21.02 -0.98
C SER A 115 19.40 -21.51 -1.78
N ASN A 116 18.21 -21.29 -1.21
CA ASN A 116 16.90 -21.08 -1.89
C ASN A 116 15.89 -22.23 -1.98
N ASN A 117 16.06 -23.38 -1.32
CA ASN A 117 14.97 -24.36 -1.26
C ASN A 117 13.89 -23.93 -0.24
N ILE A 118 12.99 -23.08 -0.70
CA ILE A 118 11.88 -22.55 0.10
C ILE A 118 10.60 -23.18 -0.42
N THR A 119 9.83 -23.78 0.47
CA THR A 119 8.47 -24.23 0.18
C THR A 119 7.48 -23.17 0.66
N THR A 120 6.79 -22.53 -0.28
CA THR A 120 5.75 -21.54 0.02
C THR A 120 4.45 -21.86 -0.70
N PHE A 121 3.33 -21.64 -0.01
CA PHE A 121 1.98 -21.65 -0.59
C PHE A 121 1.00 -21.00 0.40
N CYS A 122 -0.15 -20.55 -0.10
CA CYS A 122 -1.23 -20.05 0.74
C CYS A 122 -2.27 -21.16 0.95
N TYR A 123 -2.93 -21.20 2.11
CA TYR A 123 -3.97 -22.18 2.44
C TYR A 123 -5.09 -21.55 3.27
N THR A 124 -6.30 -22.09 3.21
CA THR A 124 -7.45 -21.56 3.97
C THR A 124 -7.48 -22.09 5.40
N HIS A 125 -7.32 -23.41 5.57
CA HIS A 125 -7.33 -24.07 6.87
C HIS A 125 -6.55 -25.39 6.83
N THR A 126 -6.32 -25.97 8.01
CA THR A 126 -5.64 -27.27 8.17
C THR A 126 -6.55 -28.27 8.88
N THR A 127 -6.43 -29.54 8.53
CA THR A 127 -7.00 -30.65 9.30
C THR A 127 -5.90 -31.62 9.71
N THR A 128 -5.96 -32.12 10.94
CA THR A 128 -5.02 -33.12 11.42
C THR A 128 -5.65 -34.51 11.28
N THR A 129 -5.03 -35.37 10.49
CA THR A 129 -5.40 -36.79 10.40
C THR A 129 -4.58 -37.54 11.43
N ARG A 130 -5.25 -38.18 12.39
CA ARG A 130 -4.56 -38.97 13.42
C ARG A 130 -4.01 -40.25 12.82
N GLY A 131 -2.74 -40.54 13.10
CA GLY A 131 -2.17 -41.83 12.78
C GLY A 131 -2.77 -42.93 13.65
N ARG A 132 -2.85 -44.16 13.12
CA ARG A 132 -3.50 -45.29 13.79
C ARG A 132 -2.57 -46.10 14.69
N GLY A 133 -1.32 -45.67 14.85
CA GLY A 133 -0.31 -46.40 15.61
C GLY A 133 0.80 -45.52 16.16
N ARG A 134 1.63 -46.09 17.04
CA ARG A 134 2.75 -45.38 17.70
C ARG A 134 3.81 -44.87 16.71
N ASP A 135 3.88 -45.50 15.54
CA ASP A 135 4.83 -45.19 14.46
C ASP A 135 4.21 -44.37 13.31
N GLU A 136 2.91 -44.04 13.41
CA GLU A 136 2.22 -43.23 12.41
C GLU A 136 1.93 -41.86 13.02
N PRO A 137 2.76 -40.83 12.76
CA PRO A 137 2.55 -39.51 13.31
C PRO A 137 1.32 -38.86 12.69
N ASP A 138 0.67 -37.99 13.46
CA ASP A 138 -0.40 -37.12 13.00
C ASP A 138 0.04 -36.32 11.77
N GLN A 139 -0.76 -36.37 10.70
CA GLN A 139 -0.48 -35.64 9.46
C GLN A 139 -1.33 -34.39 9.35
N VAL A 140 -0.67 -33.25 9.10
CA VAL A 140 -1.35 -31.99 8.83
C VAL A 140 -1.65 -31.89 7.34
N VAL A 141 -2.94 -31.88 7.00
CA VAL A 141 -3.45 -31.69 5.65
C VAL A 141 -3.82 -30.22 5.47
N PHE A 142 -3.30 -29.59 4.41
CA PHE A 142 -3.56 -28.20 4.06
C PHE A 142 -4.65 -28.12 2.98
N HIS A 143 -5.71 -27.36 3.25
CA HIS A 143 -6.87 -27.23 2.35
C HIS A 143 -6.92 -25.86 1.68
N GLY A 144 -7.53 -25.80 0.49
CA GLY A 144 -7.61 -24.57 -0.31
C GLY A 144 -6.23 -24.01 -0.66
N ARG A 145 -5.32 -24.88 -1.14
CA ARG A 145 -3.94 -24.49 -1.44
C ARG A 145 -3.90 -23.71 -2.75
N ILE A 146 -3.26 -22.55 -2.72
CA ILE A 146 -2.95 -21.75 -3.90
C ILE A 146 -1.48 -21.29 -3.87
N PRO A 147 -0.87 -20.97 -5.02
CA PRO A 147 0.47 -20.40 -5.06
C PRO A 147 0.54 -19.08 -4.26
N ALA A 148 1.62 -18.88 -3.51
CA ALA A 148 1.91 -17.60 -2.89
C ALA A 148 2.55 -16.65 -3.91
N ASN A 149 2.13 -15.38 -3.91
CA ASN A 149 2.73 -14.37 -4.77
C ASN A 149 4.03 -13.88 -4.14
N HIS A 150 5.11 -13.89 -4.89
CA HIS A 150 6.37 -13.34 -4.41
C HIS A 150 6.32 -11.81 -4.50
N VAL A 151 6.63 -11.11 -3.41
CA VAL A 151 6.76 -9.65 -3.33
C VAL A 151 8.18 -9.30 -2.94
N ASN A 152 8.78 -8.32 -3.61
CA ASN A 152 10.19 -7.93 -3.43
C ASN A 152 10.36 -6.49 -2.92
N PHE A 153 9.25 -5.79 -2.73
CA PHE A 153 9.23 -4.41 -2.25
C PHE A 153 7.94 -4.15 -1.50
N GLN A 154 8.01 -3.33 -0.46
CA GLN A 154 6.84 -2.78 0.22
C GLN A 154 7.02 -1.29 0.47
N VAL A 155 5.92 -0.54 0.48
CA VAL A 155 5.89 0.89 0.76
C VAL A 155 4.55 1.29 1.37
N GLN A 156 4.58 2.23 2.30
CA GLN A 156 3.41 2.94 2.78
C GLN A 156 3.72 4.42 2.77
N VAL A 157 2.80 5.24 2.28
CA VAL A 157 2.97 6.69 2.18
C VAL A 157 2.03 7.36 3.16
N THR A 158 2.55 8.26 3.98
CA THR A 158 1.79 9.14 4.85
C THR A 158 2.03 10.58 4.42
N VAL A 159 0.96 11.27 4.06
CA VAL A 159 0.94 12.71 3.77
C VAL A 159 0.55 13.45 5.04
N GLU A 160 1.20 14.58 5.30
CA GLU A 160 1.06 15.42 6.49
C GLU A 160 1.11 14.61 7.80
N PRO A 161 2.17 13.83 8.04
CA PRO A 161 2.26 12.98 9.22
C PRO A 161 2.14 13.79 10.51
N GLY A 162 1.23 13.37 11.39
CA GLY A 162 1.01 13.99 12.70
C GLY A 162 0.10 15.23 12.69
N THR A 163 -0.54 15.56 11.57
CA THR A 163 -1.58 16.59 11.49
C THR A 163 -2.99 15.97 11.51
N PRO A 164 -4.05 16.77 11.80
CA PRO A 164 -5.43 16.33 11.65
C PRO A 164 -5.81 15.94 10.21
N ASP A 165 -5.12 16.51 9.22
CA ASP A 165 -5.35 16.28 7.78
C ASP A 165 -4.48 15.14 7.22
N SER A 166 -3.81 14.38 8.10
CA SER A 166 -2.94 13.28 7.71
C SER A 166 -3.70 12.20 6.93
N TYR A 167 -3.14 11.82 5.79
CA TYR A 167 -3.60 10.67 5.01
C TYR A 167 -2.51 9.61 4.98
N THR A 168 -2.86 8.37 5.34
CA THR A 168 -1.96 7.21 5.21
C THR A 168 -2.51 6.25 4.17
N SER A 169 -1.70 5.92 3.17
CA SER A 169 -2.04 4.91 2.17
C SER A 169 -2.10 3.51 2.78
N PRO A 170 -2.74 2.54 2.10
CA PRO A 170 -2.50 1.13 2.39
C PRO A 170 -1.00 0.79 2.33
N LEU A 171 -0.60 -0.27 3.03
CA LEU A 171 0.71 -0.87 2.82
C LEU A 171 0.68 -1.61 1.48
N TYR A 172 1.36 -1.06 0.48
CA TYR A 172 1.51 -1.72 -0.80
C TYR A 172 2.67 -2.72 -0.73
N ARG A 173 2.41 -3.93 -1.17
CA ARG A 173 3.40 -4.99 -1.37
C ARG A 173 3.42 -5.33 -2.85
N LEU A 174 4.59 -5.26 -3.46
CA LEU A 174 4.70 -5.40 -4.90
C LEU A 174 5.89 -6.25 -5.32
N ASN A 175 5.83 -6.68 -6.57
CA ASN A 175 6.93 -7.31 -7.27
C ASN A 175 7.24 -6.53 -8.53
N TYR A 176 8.26 -5.66 -8.46
CA TYR A 176 8.65 -4.78 -9.57
C TYR A 176 9.09 -5.53 -10.84
N SER A 177 9.37 -6.83 -10.76
CA SER A 177 9.72 -7.65 -11.94
C SER A 177 8.51 -8.27 -12.63
N THR A 178 7.37 -8.40 -11.93
CA THR A 178 6.17 -9.07 -12.46
C THR A 178 4.97 -8.12 -12.59
N GLY A 179 5.03 -6.95 -11.96
CA GLY A 179 3.91 -6.01 -11.89
C GLY A 179 2.84 -6.38 -10.87
N TYR A 180 3.03 -7.45 -10.07
CA TYR A 180 2.13 -7.76 -8.96
C TYR A 180 2.13 -6.62 -7.95
N VAL A 181 0.95 -6.18 -7.51
CA VAL A 181 0.74 -5.18 -6.47
C VAL A 181 -0.47 -5.60 -5.65
N ASP A 182 -0.32 -5.58 -4.34
CA ASP A 182 -1.40 -5.76 -3.37
C ASP A 182 -1.36 -4.64 -2.32
N PRO A 183 -2.49 -3.99 -1.98
CA PRO A 183 -3.78 -4.10 -2.68
C PRO A 183 -3.70 -3.51 -4.10
N ALA A 184 -4.60 -3.93 -4.98
CA ALA A 184 -4.68 -3.40 -6.33
C ALA A 184 -4.90 -1.86 -6.32
N ILE A 185 -4.24 -1.16 -7.26
CA ILE A 185 -4.36 0.30 -7.39
C ILE A 185 -5.60 0.63 -8.23
N GLY A 186 -6.47 1.51 -7.72
CA GLY A 186 -7.62 2.06 -8.48
C GLY A 186 -8.91 1.25 -8.39
N GLY A 187 -9.23 0.72 -7.21
CA GLY A 187 -10.54 0.10 -6.93
C GLY A 187 -11.70 1.07 -6.95
#